data_AF-A0A832JD75-F1
#
_entry.id   AF-A0A832JD75-F1
#
_cell.length_a   1.000
_cell.length_b   1.000
_cell.length_c   1.000
_cell.angle_alpha   90.00
_cell.angle_beta   90.00
_cell.angle_gamma   90.00
#
_symmetry.space_group_name_H-M   'P 1'
#
loop_
_entity.id
_entity.type
_entity.pdbx_description
1 polymer ?
#
loop_
_entity_poly.entity_id
_entity_poly.type
_entity_poly.pdbx_seq_one_letter_code
_entity_poly.pdbx_strand_id
1 'polypeptide(L)'
;MGEGDLWVEVGAWVSEEAVEAVAEALRGMGASGVIIRPWPNGVQVSTFFPPSQNPERKRRRLERFLGRLSSWGLEPGPGKVWTKVWE
;
A
#
# COMPACT_ATOMS: atom_id res chain seq x y z
N MET A 1 8.86 12.39 27.33
CA MET A 1 7.62 12.19 26.56
C MET A 1 7.85 10.94 25.73
N GLY A 2 7.16 9.85 26.01
CA GLY A 2 7.28 8.63 25.19
C GLY A 2 6.66 8.94 23.83
N GLU A 3 7.49 8.97 22.78
CA GLU A 3 6.99 8.90 21.41
C GLU A 3 6.24 7.57 21.30
N GLY A 4 4.90 7.62 21.30
CA GLY A 4 4.09 6.42 21.14
C GLY A 4 4.47 5.74 19.83
N ASP A 5 4.62 4.42 19.89
CA ASP A 5 4.90 3.57 18.73
C ASP A 5 3.68 3.49 17.79
N LEU A 6 3.34 4.61 17.15
CA LEU A 6 2.20 4.70 16.24
C LEU A 6 2.49 3.96 14.94
N TRP A 7 1.77 2.88 14.69
CA TRP A 7 1.94 2.11 13.46
C TRP A 7 1.26 2.82 12.29
N VAL A 8 1.91 2.77 11.13
CA VAL A 8 1.36 3.36 9.91
C VAL A 8 0.88 2.26 8.99
N GLU A 9 -0.42 2.20 8.75
CA GLU A 9 -0.97 1.44 7.64
C GLU A 9 -0.84 2.22 6.33
N VAL A 10 -0.37 1.58 5.27
CA VAL A 10 -0.32 2.11 3.91
C VAL A 10 -0.95 1.09 2.99
N GLY A 11 -1.83 1.52 2.08
CA GLY A 11 -2.47 0.60 1.16
C GLY A 11 -3.05 1.27 -0.08
N ALA A 12 -3.50 0.43 -1.01
CA ALA A 12 -4.13 0.82 -2.26
C ALA A 12 -5.33 -0.09 -2.60
N TRP A 13 -6.32 0.50 -3.27
CA TRP A 13 -7.47 -0.21 -3.81
C TRP A 13 -7.16 -0.44 -5.28
N VAL A 14 -7.06 -1.71 -5.65
CA VAL A 14 -6.53 -2.13 -6.95
C VAL A 14 -7.40 -3.18 -7.61
N SER A 15 -7.19 -3.43 -8.90
CA SER A 15 -7.81 -4.57 -9.60
C SER A 15 -7.28 -5.90 -9.04
N GLU A 16 -7.97 -7.01 -9.32
CA GLU A 16 -7.47 -8.35 -8.98
C GLU A 16 -6.12 -8.65 -9.65
N GLU A 17 -5.94 -8.22 -10.90
CA GLU A 17 -4.71 -8.41 -11.68
C GLU A 17 -3.51 -7.68 -11.07
N ALA A 18 -3.73 -6.53 -10.43
CA ALA A 18 -2.69 -5.72 -9.82
C ALA A 18 -2.31 -6.18 -8.39
N VAL A 19 -3.07 -7.09 -7.76
CA VAL A 19 -2.87 -7.48 -6.35
C VAL A 19 -1.45 -7.96 -6.07
N GLU A 20 -0.96 -8.90 -6.87
CA GLU A 20 0.34 -9.52 -6.64
C GLU A 20 1.47 -8.51 -6.85
N ALA A 21 1.41 -7.72 -7.93
CA ALA A 21 2.39 -6.67 -8.20
C ALA A 21 2.45 -5.63 -7.07
N VAL A 22 1.30 -5.26 -6.50
CA VAL A 22 1.20 -4.28 -5.41
C VAL A 22 1.67 -4.87 -4.09
N ALA A 23 1.35 -6.13 -3.81
CA ALA A 23 1.86 -6.84 -2.63
C ALA A 23 3.40 -6.94 -2.66
N GLU A 24 3.98 -7.28 -3.81
CA GLU A 24 5.43 -7.32 -4.02
C GLU A 24 6.05 -5.92 -3.87
N ALA A 25 5.41 -4.87 -4.39
CA ALA A 25 5.88 -3.50 -4.19
C ALA A 25 5.91 -3.10 -2.71
N LEU A 26 4.88 -3.45 -1.94
CA LEU A 26 4.83 -3.21 -0.49
C LEU A 26 5.93 -3.98 0.25
N ARG A 27 6.16 -5.25 -0.09
CA ARG A 27 7.28 -6.06 0.44
C ARG A 27 8.62 -5.41 0.13
N GLY A 28 8.84 -4.96 -1.11
CA GLY A 28 10.05 -4.22 -1.51
C GLY A 28 10.20 -2.84 -0.85
N MET A 29 9.15 -2.33 -0.18
CA MET A 29 9.20 -1.14 0.67
C MET A 29 9.51 -1.46 2.14
N GLY A 30 9.73 -2.73 2.49
CA GLY A 30 10.03 -3.18 3.85
C GLY A 30 8.80 -3.61 4.64
N ALA A 31 7.71 -4.00 3.98
CA ALA A 31 6.55 -4.58 4.64
C ALA A 31 6.88 -5.98 5.17
N SER A 32 6.64 -6.23 6.46
CA SER A 32 6.79 -7.57 7.05
C SER A 32 5.62 -8.51 6.70
N GLY A 33 4.49 -7.95 6.28
CA GLY A 33 3.30 -8.70 5.87
C GLY A 33 2.38 -7.82 5.03
N VAL A 34 1.53 -8.45 4.21
CA VAL A 34 0.56 -7.75 3.36
C VAL A 34 -0.82 -8.31 3.66
N ILE A 35 -1.78 -7.43 3.83
CA ILE A 35 -3.18 -7.75 4.04
C ILE A 35 -3.90 -7.53 2.72
N ILE A 36 -4.60 -8.57 2.29
CA ILE A 36 -5.38 -8.58 1.05
C ILE A 36 -6.84 -8.81 1.47
N ARG A 37 -7.73 -7.87 1.13
CA ARG A 37 -9.16 -7.98 1.40
C ARG A 37 -9.98 -7.74 0.14
N PRO A 38 -10.93 -8.63 -0.21
CA PRO A 38 -11.89 -8.37 -1.27
C PRO A 38 -12.68 -7.09 -0.98
N TRP A 39 -13.00 -6.34 -2.03
CA TRP A 39 -13.84 -5.14 -1.98
C TRP A 39 -14.83 -5.18 -3.15
N PRO A 40 -16.01 -4.54 -3.09
CA PRO A 40 -17.03 -4.68 -4.14
C PRO A 40 -16.57 -4.38 -5.58
N ASN A 41 -15.54 -3.56 -5.77
CA ASN A 41 -15.01 -3.16 -7.08
C ASN A 41 -13.47 -3.31 -7.16
N GLY A 42 -12.92 -4.36 -6.54
CA GLY A 42 -11.50 -4.65 -6.57
C GLY A 42 -10.98 -5.25 -5.27
N VAL A 43 -9.72 -5.02 -4.97
CA VAL A 43 -9.04 -5.61 -3.83
C VAL A 43 -8.30 -4.53 -3.06
N GLN A 44 -8.51 -4.51 -1.75
CA GLN A 44 -7.72 -3.70 -0.84
C GLN A 44 -6.41 -4.44 -0.54
N VAL A 45 -5.28 -3.81 -0.83
CA VAL A 45 -3.95 -4.32 -0.49
C VAL A 45 -3.27 -3.32 0.43
N SER A 46 -3.02 -3.69 1.69
CA SER A 46 -2.38 -2.82 2.67
C SER A 46 -1.30 -3.52 3.50
N THR A 47 -0.48 -2.73 4.18
CA THR A 47 0.55 -3.21 5.10
C THR A 47 0.75 -2.22 6.24
N PHE A 48 1.35 -2.69 7.32
CA PHE A 48 1.74 -1.88 8.46
C PHE A 48 3.26 -1.67 8.48
N PHE A 49 3.67 -0.41 8.57
CA PHE A 49 5.06 -0.01 8.76
C PHE A 49 5.29 0.48 10.19
N PRO A 50 6.52 0.28 10.73
CA PRO A 50 6.90 0.82 12.03
C PRO A 50 6.79 2.35 12.09
N PRO A 51 6.65 2.93 13.29
CA PRO A 51 6.46 4.37 13.51
C PRO A 51 7.61 5.23 12.97
N SER A 52 8.82 4.68 12.96
CA SER A 52 10.04 5.33 12.46
C SER A 52 10.02 5.58 10.94
N GLN A 53 9.04 5.03 10.21
CA GLN A 53 8.92 5.20 8.76
C GLN A 53 8.01 6.37 8.41
N ASN A 54 8.46 7.25 7.52
CA ASN A 54 7.66 8.39 7.07
C ASN A 54 6.44 7.91 6.23
N PRO A 55 5.19 8.09 6.70
CA PRO A 55 3.97 7.60 6.06
C PRO A 55 3.77 8.19 4.67
N GLU A 56 3.95 9.51 4.54
CA GLU A 56 3.76 10.25 3.30
C GLU A 56 4.76 9.80 2.22
N ARG A 57 6.01 9.49 2.61
CA ARG A 57 7.02 8.96 1.70
C ARG A 57 6.63 7.58 1.17
N LYS A 58 6.06 6.71 2.00
CA LYS A 58 5.54 5.40 1.59
C LYS A 58 4.34 5.56 0.64
N ARG A 59 3.39 6.43 0.98
CA ARG A 59 2.23 6.76 0.12
C ARG A 59 2.66 7.17 -1.27
N ARG A 60 3.52 8.19 -1.38
CA ARG A 60 4.03 8.70 -2.67
C ARG A 60 4.83 7.66 -3.46
N ARG A 61 5.49 6.72 -2.77
CA ARG A 61 6.20 5.62 -3.44
C ARG A 61 5.22 4.61 -4.02
N LEU A 62 4.14 4.30 -3.31
CA LEU A 62 3.07 3.42 -3.79
C LEU A 62 2.27 4.07 -4.93
N GLU A 63 1.92 5.35 -4.83
CA GLU A 63 1.27 6.11 -5.92
C GLU A 63 2.10 6.07 -7.21
N ARG A 64 3.41 6.33 -7.12
CA ARG A 64 4.32 6.23 -8.27
C ARG A 64 4.49 4.81 -8.81
N PHE A 65 4.29 3.79 -7.98
CA PHE A 65 4.29 2.42 -8.43
C PHE A 65 3.02 2.11 -9.23
N LEU A 66 1.85 2.47 -8.70
CA LEU A 66 0.56 2.27 -9.38
C LEU A 66 0.50 2.99 -10.72
N GLY A 67 1.01 4.23 -10.80
CA GLY A 67 1.09 4.99 -12.05
C GLY A 67 1.98 4.35 -13.14
N ARG A 68 2.80 3.35 -12.78
CA ARG A 68 3.63 2.60 -13.73
C ARG A 68 3.05 1.24 -14.11
N LEU A 69 2.04 0.74 -13.40
CA LEU A 69 1.47 -0.58 -13.67
C LEU A 69 0.97 -0.72 -15.11
N SER A 70 0.31 0.31 -15.65
CA SER A 70 -0.19 0.29 -17.02
C SER A 70 0.92 0.17 -18.07
N SER A 71 2.14 0.64 -17.79
CA SER A 71 3.29 0.43 -18.69
C SER A 71 3.77 -1.02 -18.74
N TRP A 72 3.30 -1.86 -17.82
CA TRP A 72 3.58 -3.30 -17.75
C TRP A 72 2.37 -4.14 -18.17
N GLY A 73 1.32 -3.53 -18.74
CA GLY A 73 0.05 -4.20 -19.03
C GLY A 73 -0.84 -4.44 -17.81
N LEU A 74 -0.42 -3.94 -16.64
CA LEU A 74 -1.13 -3.88 -15.36
C LEU A 74 -2.33 -2.91 -15.36
N GLU A 75 -3.59 -3.35 -15.29
CA GLU A 75 -4.66 -2.41 -14.94
C GLU A 75 -4.62 -2.12 -13.43
N PRO A 76 -4.32 -0.89 -12.98
CA PRO A 76 -4.20 -0.60 -11.55
C PRO A 76 -5.54 -0.62 -10.79
N GLY A 77 -6.68 -0.64 -11.49
CA GLY A 77 -8.01 -0.49 -10.90
C GLY A 77 -8.24 0.92 -10.33
N PRO A 78 -8.96 1.08 -9.21
CA PRO A 78 -9.27 2.39 -8.62
C PRO A 78 -8.04 3.23 -8.30
N GLY A 79 -6.87 2.61 -8.08
CA GLY A 79 -5.58 3.28 -7.92
C GLY A 79 -5.47 4.21 -6.71
N LYS A 80 -6.48 4.20 -5.82
CA LYS A 80 -6.57 5.13 -4.70
C LYS A 80 -5.71 4.62 -3.55
N VAL A 81 -4.73 5.43 -3.16
CA VAL A 81 -3.78 5.13 -2.09
C VAL A 81 -4.19 5.86 -0.81
N TRP A 82 -3.99 5.23 0.35
CA TRP A 82 -4.21 5.86 1.66
C TRP A 82 -3.09 5.54 2.63
N THR A 83 -3.09 6.32 3.70
CA THR A 83 -2.31 6.06 4.91
C THR A 83 -3.19 6.24 6.13
N LYS A 84 -3.06 5.38 7.12
CA LYS A 84 -3.76 5.50 8.40
C LYS A 84 -2.77 5.29 9.54
N VAL A 85 -2.76 6.22 10.49
CA VAL A 85 -1.96 6.09 11.72
C VAL A 85 -2.83 5.39 12.76
N TRP A 86 -2.25 4.41 13.44
CA TRP A 86 -2.90 3.63 14.48
C TRP A 86 -2.24 3.95 15.83
N GLU A 87 -3.08 4.34 16.79
CA GLU A 87 -2.73 4.64 18.20
C GLU A 87 -2.89 3.42 19.12
#